data_AF-A0A365TWD2-F1
#
_entry.id   AF-A0A365TWD2-F1
#
_cell.length_a   1.000
_cell.length_b   1.000
_cell.length_c   1.000
_cell.angle_alpha   90.00
_cell.angle_beta   90.00
_cell.angle_gamma   90.00
#
_symmetry.space_group_name_H-M   'P 1'
#
loop_
_entity.id
_entity.type
_entity.pdbx_description
1 polymer ?
#
loop_
_entity_poly.entity_id
_entity_poly.type
_entity_poly.pdbx_seq_one_letter_code
_entity_poly.pdbx_strand_id
1 'polypeptide(L)'
;MPQANCIAQCIANFSYLRCHRLGWTINAHDAFVLGNGRVIGHALVTTDNIPDDMMAAIHTRGTLDAWKSEVAARCVGNPLMMLAVSHAFRGPLLAVLGQTGGGFHMRGVSSRGKSTIQYVATSV
;
A
#
# COMPACT_ATOMS: atom_id res chain seq x y z
N MET A 1 -33.54 -34.12 -16.42
CA MET A 1 -32.92 -32.82 -16.03
C MET A 1 -32.47 -32.91 -14.58
N PRO A 2 -31.16 -32.87 -14.26
CA PRO A 2 -30.70 -32.67 -12.89
C PRO A 2 -29.94 -31.34 -12.74
N GLN A 3 -30.50 -30.38 -12.00
CA GLN A 3 -29.84 -29.14 -11.55
C GLN A 3 -29.15 -29.34 -10.18
N ALA A 4 -28.32 -30.38 -10.05
CA ALA A 4 -27.64 -30.68 -8.78
C ALA A 4 -26.10 -30.61 -8.84
N ASN A 5 -25.50 -30.10 -9.93
CA ASN A 5 -24.06 -30.22 -10.14
C ASN A 5 -23.26 -28.92 -10.31
N CYS A 6 -23.88 -27.73 -10.30
CA CYS A 6 -23.14 -26.49 -10.56
C CYS A 6 -22.26 -26.06 -9.36
N ILE A 7 -22.72 -26.28 -8.12
CA ILE A 7 -21.98 -25.86 -6.91
C ILE A 7 -20.78 -26.78 -6.64
N ALA A 8 -20.92 -28.09 -6.88
CA ALA A 8 -19.86 -29.07 -6.64
C ALA A 8 -18.74 -29.03 -7.70
N GLN A 9 -19.00 -28.51 -8.91
CA GLN A 9 -17.99 -28.36 -9.96
C GLN A 9 -17.11 -27.10 -9.82
N CYS A 10 -17.47 -26.16 -8.95
CA CYS A 10 -16.72 -24.90 -8.78
C CYS A 10 -15.66 -24.94 -7.67
N ILE A 11 -15.40 -26.10 -7.05
CA ILE A 11 -14.26 -26.29 -6.14
C ILE A 11 -12.99 -26.52 -6.97
N ALA A 12 -12.62 -25.52 -7.77
CA ALA A 12 -11.21 -25.37 -8.09
C ALA A 12 -10.48 -25.11 -6.76
N ASN A 13 -9.37 -25.81 -6.52
CA ASN A 13 -8.57 -25.77 -5.29
C ASN A 13 -7.95 -24.37 -5.08
N PHE A 14 -8.77 -23.39 -4.73
CA PHE A 14 -8.34 -22.05 -4.39
C PHE A 14 -8.12 -21.96 -2.89
N SER A 15 -6.86 -21.96 -2.48
CA SER A 15 -6.48 -21.65 -1.10
C SER A 15 -6.43 -20.13 -0.92
N TYR A 16 -7.24 -19.61 0.00
CA TYR A 16 -7.15 -18.21 0.42
C TYR A 16 -6.16 -18.08 1.58
N LEU A 17 -5.26 -17.10 1.49
CA LEU A 17 -4.46 -16.65 2.62
C LEU A 17 -5.29 -15.67 3.46
N ARG A 18 -5.41 -15.93 4.74
CA ARG A 18 -6.03 -15.01 5.70
C ARG A 18 -4.97 -14.09 6.28
N CYS A 19 -5.21 -12.79 6.27
CA CYS A 19 -4.27 -11.78 6.76
C CYS A 19 -4.98 -10.77 7.67
N HIS A 20 -4.47 -10.61 8.89
CA HIS A 20 -4.96 -9.66 9.88
C HIS A 20 -4.28 -8.28 9.78
N ARG A 21 -3.55 -8.03 8.68
CA ARG A 21 -2.79 -6.80 8.44
C ARG A 21 -2.63 -6.54 6.95
N LEU A 22 -2.40 -5.26 6.60
CA LEU A 22 -1.99 -4.84 5.26
C LEU A 22 -0.52 -5.14 4.97
N GLY A 23 -0.13 -4.97 3.71
CA GLY A 23 1.24 -5.17 3.22
C GLY A 23 1.53 -6.61 2.81
N TRP A 24 2.79 -7.04 2.94
CA TRP A 24 3.23 -8.37 2.50
C TRP A 24 2.54 -9.50 3.25
N THR A 25 2.06 -10.50 2.51
CA THR A 25 1.63 -11.80 3.03
C THR A 25 2.82 -12.56 3.62
N ILE A 26 2.52 -13.55 4.49
CA ILE A 26 3.48 -14.23 5.35
C ILE A 26 4.50 -15.14 4.61
N ASN A 27 4.31 -15.37 3.31
CA ASN A 27 5.16 -16.21 2.47
C ASN A 27 5.80 -15.38 1.33
N ALA A 28 7.12 -15.56 1.17
CA ALA A 28 7.97 -15.18 0.02
C ALA A 28 7.74 -13.81 -0.67
N HIS A 29 6.99 -12.88 -0.07
CA HIS A 29 6.50 -11.67 -0.73
C HIS A 29 5.65 -12.00 -1.98
N ASP A 30 4.84 -13.06 -1.95
CA ASP A 30 4.01 -13.49 -3.09
C ASP A 30 2.85 -12.53 -3.38
N ALA A 31 2.38 -11.80 -2.36
CA ALA A 31 1.32 -10.83 -2.47
C ALA A 31 1.44 -9.67 -1.47
N PHE A 32 1.05 -8.47 -1.90
CA PHE A 32 0.99 -7.25 -1.12
C PHE A 32 -0.44 -6.70 -1.09
N VAL A 33 -1.03 -6.61 0.11
CA VAL A 33 -2.40 -6.14 0.33
C VAL A 33 -2.40 -4.63 0.53
N LEU A 34 -3.17 -3.92 -0.30
CA LEU A 34 -3.35 -2.47 -0.25
C LEU A 34 -4.54 -2.08 0.63
N GLY A 35 -4.57 -0.81 1.06
CA GLY A 35 -5.63 -0.28 1.93
C GLY A 35 -7.03 -0.24 1.31
N ASN A 36 -7.16 -0.39 0.00
CA ASN A 36 -8.45 -0.52 -0.66
C ASN A 36 -8.86 -1.99 -0.91
N GLY A 37 -8.22 -2.94 -0.23
CA GLY A 37 -8.44 -4.38 -0.40
C GLY A 37 -7.85 -4.97 -1.68
N ARG A 38 -7.26 -4.14 -2.56
CA ARG A 38 -6.58 -4.65 -3.77
C ARG A 38 -5.32 -5.39 -3.38
N VAL A 39 -5.08 -6.52 -4.03
CA VAL A 39 -3.88 -7.33 -3.84
C VAL A 39 -2.98 -7.19 -5.06
N ILE A 40 -1.71 -6.89 -4.86
CA ILE A 40 -0.66 -6.99 -5.89
C ILE A 40 0.01 -8.36 -5.72
N GLY A 41 0.04 -9.19 -6.74
CA GLY A 41 0.61 -10.54 -6.70
C GLY A 41 -0.37 -11.61 -7.15
N HIS A 42 -0.02 -12.88 -6.94
CA HIS A 42 -0.81 -14.02 -7.44
C HIS A 42 -1.62 -14.75 -6.36
N ALA A 43 -1.39 -14.45 -5.07
CA ALA A 43 -2.11 -15.10 -3.99
C ALA A 43 -3.52 -14.54 -3.83
N LEU A 44 -4.48 -15.42 -3.58
CA LEU A 44 -5.83 -15.05 -3.17
C LEU A 44 -5.79 -14.72 -1.68
N VAL A 45 -6.10 -13.48 -1.30
CA VAL A 45 -6.02 -13.01 0.09
C VAL A 45 -7.38 -12.53 0.55
N THR A 46 -7.74 -12.91 1.78
CA THR A 46 -8.86 -12.31 2.52
C THR A 46 -8.31 -11.60 3.75
N THR A 47 -8.74 -10.37 3.98
CA THR A 47 -8.38 -9.64 5.20
C THR A 47 -9.44 -9.86 6.26
N ASP A 48 -9.03 -10.23 7.46
CA ASP A 48 -9.88 -10.26 8.64
C ASP A 48 -9.44 -9.18 9.61
N ASN A 49 -10.39 -8.57 10.33
CA ASN A 49 -10.08 -7.69 11.47
C ASN A 49 -9.26 -6.42 11.14
N ILE A 50 -9.35 -5.90 9.90
CA ILE A 50 -8.85 -4.56 9.57
C ILE A 50 -9.97 -3.55 9.81
N PRO A 51 -9.79 -2.55 10.69
CA PRO A 51 -10.82 -1.57 11.01
C PRO A 51 -11.33 -0.81 9.78
N ASP A 52 -12.64 -0.62 9.69
CA ASP A 52 -13.28 0.07 8.56
C ASP A 52 -12.80 1.52 8.40
N ASP A 53 -12.49 2.20 9.51
CA ASP A 53 -11.94 3.55 9.50
C ASP A 53 -10.52 3.61 8.89
N MET A 54 -9.70 2.59 9.13
CA MET A 54 -8.39 2.44 8.50
C MET A 54 -8.53 2.19 7.00
N MET A 55 -9.48 1.35 6.59
CA MET A 55 -9.80 1.13 5.18
C MET A 55 -10.32 2.39 4.49
N ALA A 56 -11.19 3.14 5.17
CA ALA A 56 -11.65 4.43 4.70
C ALA A 56 -10.53 5.48 4.66
N ALA A 57 -9.50 5.38 5.51
CA ALA A 57 -8.38 6.33 5.50
C ALA A 57 -7.37 6.06 4.37
N ILE A 58 -7.16 4.80 3.97
CA ILE A 58 -6.14 4.39 2.99
C ILE A 58 -6.81 4.02 1.66
N HIS A 59 -7.41 5.01 1.00
CA HIS A 59 -8.01 4.83 -0.32
C HIS A 59 -7.44 5.83 -1.33
N THR A 60 -7.40 5.41 -2.59
CA THR A 60 -7.00 6.29 -3.70
C THR A 60 -8.00 7.42 -3.88
N ARG A 61 -7.51 8.66 -3.97
CA ARG A 61 -8.32 9.85 -4.30
C ARG A 61 -7.75 10.53 -5.54
N GLY A 62 -8.62 10.78 -6.52
CA GLY A 62 -8.22 11.37 -7.79
C GLY A 62 -7.53 10.36 -8.72
N THR A 63 -6.68 10.86 -9.63
CA THR A 63 -5.98 10.05 -10.62
C THR A 63 -4.47 10.11 -10.43
N LEU A 64 -3.77 9.08 -10.89
CA LEU A 64 -2.31 9.06 -10.89
C LEU A 64 -1.72 10.23 -11.68
N ASP A 65 -2.33 10.61 -12.81
CA ASP A 65 -1.85 11.72 -13.63
C ASP A 65 -1.98 13.07 -12.91
N ALA A 66 -3.09 13.29 -12.19
CA ALA A 66 -3.25 14.47 -11.35
C ALA A 66 -2.23 14.48 -10.19
N TRP A 67 -1.96 13.33 -9.57
CA TRP A 67 -0.92 13.24 -8.54
C TRP A 67 0.47 13.56 -9.12
N LYS A 68 0.78 13.06 -10.33
CA LYS A 68 2.04 13.37 -11.00
C LYS A 68 2.18 14.86 -11.32
N SER A 69 1.13 15.50 -11.84
CA SER A 69 1.17 16.92 -12.22
C SER A 69 1.22 17.84 -10.99
N GLU A 70 0.43 17.55 -9.96
CA GLU A 70 0.26 18.48 -8.83
C GLU A 70 1.21 18.22 -7.66
N VAL A 71 1.65 16.98 -7.46
CA VAL A 71 2.50 16.58 -6.32
C VAL A 71 3.90 16.20 -6.78
N ALA A 72 4.02 15.21 -7.67
CA ALA A 72 5.33 14.66 -8.06
C ALA A 72 6.20 15.71 -8.76
N ALA A 73 5.61 16.51 -9.66
CA ALA A 73 6.33 17.56 -10.37
C ALA A 73 6.99 18.59 -9.43
N ARG A 74 6.36 18.88 -8.28
CA ARG A 74 6.90 19.80 -7.26
C ARG A 74 8.03 19.19 -6.43
N CYS A 75 8.14 17.86 -6.42
CA CYS A 75 9.19 17.16 -5.70
C CYS A 75 10.52 17.23 -6.45
N VAL A 76 10.51 17.36 -7.78
CA VAL A 76 11.72 17.38 -8.61
C VAL A 76 12.64 18.53 -8.20
N GLY A 77 13.89 18.20 -7.87
CA GLY A 77 14.88 19.19 -7.40
C GLY A 77 14.74 19.60 -5.94
N ASN A 78 13.75 19.08 -5.20
CA ASN A 78 13.61 19.28 -3.75
C ASN A 78 14.04 18.00 -3.01
N PRO A 79 15.25 17.95 -2.42
CA PRO A 79 15.78 16.73 -1.81
C PRO A 79 14.90 16.17 -0.68
N LEU A 80 14.25 17.03 0.11
CA LEU A 80 13.42 16.59 1.23
C LEU A 80 12.10 15.97 0.74
N MET A 81 11.48 16.54 -0.30
CA MET A 81 10.27 15.95 -0.88
C MET A 81 10.58 14.67 -1.66
N MET A 82 11.70 14.63 -2.39
CA MET A 82 12.16 13.40 -3.05
C MET A 82 12.43 12.29 -2.03
N LEU A 83 13.11 12.61 -0.92
CA LEU A 83 13.32 11.67 0.18
C LEU A 83 11.99 11.15 0.72
N ALA A 84 11.02 12.03 0.93
CA ALA A 84 9.71 11.67 1.47
C ALA A 84 8.92 10.72 0.56
N VAL A 85 8.83 11.01 -0.74
CA VAL A 85 8.20 10.12 -1.72
C VAL A 85 8.92 8.76 -1.77
N SER A 86 10.24 8.79 -1.84
CA SER A 86 11.07 7.57 -1.89
C SER A 86 10.84 6.71 -0.65
N HIS A 87 10.72 7.34 0.52
CA HIS A 87 10.53 6.66 1.79
C HIS A 87 9.16 6.00 1.93
N ALA A 88 8.11 6.55 1.31
CA ALA A 88 6.79 5.94 1.35
C ALA A 88 6.79 4.53 0.73
N PHE A 89 7.64 4.29 -0.28
CA PHE A 89 7.82 2.98 -0.90
C PHE A 89 8.67 1.99 -0.09
N ARG A 90 9.22 2.38 1.07
CA ARG A 90 10.10 1.50 1.86
C ARG A 90 9.39 0.21 2.28
N GLY A 91 8.09 0.28 2.58
CA GLY A 91 7.29 -0.85 3.05
C GLY A 91 7.29 -2.02 2.06
N PRO A 92 6.85 -1.80 0.80
CA PRO A 92 6.94 -2.83 -0.22
C PRO A 92 8.39 -3.19 -0.59
N LEU A 93 9.30 -2.22 -0.70
CA LEU A 93 10.63 -2.48 -1.27
C LEU A 93 11.62 -3.17 -0.32
N LEU A 94 11.73 -2.71 0.93
CA LEU A 94 12.80 -3.18 1.83
C LEU A 94 12.62 -4.65 2.23
N ALA A 95 11.37 -5.10 2.37
CA ALA A 95 11.07 -6.48 2.74
C ALA A 95 11.58 -7.46 1.67
N VAL A 96 11.33 -7.16 0.37
CA VAL A 96 11.81 -7.95 -0.77
C VAL A 96 13.35 -7.99 -0.83
N LEU A 97 14.01 -6.91 -0.41
CA LEU A 97 15.46 -6.83 -0.37
C LEU A 97 16.08 -7.49 0.89
N GLY A 98 15.25 -8.03 1.79
CA GLY A 98 15.71 -8.57 3.08
C GLY A 98 16.39 -7.51 3.96
N GLN A 99 16.07 -6.23 3.77
CA GLN A 99 16.69 -5.12 4.48
C GLN A 99 15.79 -4.60 5.59
N THR A 100 16.41 -4.17 6.68
CA THR A 100 15.73 -3.47 7.77
C THR A 100 15.61 -1.99 7.44
N GLY A 101 14.42 -1.42 7.67
CA GLY A 101 14.17 0.01 7.51
C GLY A 101 14.44 0.85 8.75
N GLY A 102 14.33 2.16 8.59
CA GLY A 102 14.38 3.15 9.68
C GLY A 102 13.54 4.38 9.30
N GLY A 103 13.34 5.33 10.21
CA GLY A 103 12.63 6.59 9.94
C GLY A 103 13.55 7.80 10.01
N PHE A 104 13.07 8.95 9.55
CA PHE A 104 13.74 10.23 9.75
C PHE A 104 12.80 11.23 10.43
N HIS A 105 13.38 12.21 11.11
CA HIS A 105 12.65 13.29 11.74
C HIS A 105 13.03 14.62 11.08
N MET A 106 12.03 15.38 10.63
CA MET A 106 12.27 16.71 10.07
C MET A 106 12.39 17.73 11.18
N ARG A 107 13.59 18.29 11.36
CA ARG A 107 13.86 19.38 12.30
C ARG A 107 13.86 20.72 11.57
N GLY A 108 13.33 21.74 12.24
CA GLY A 108 13.37 23.11 11.74
C GLY A 108 12.29 23.97 12.37
N VAL A 109 12.42 25.29 12.20
CA VAL A 109 11.47 26.29 12.67
C VAL A 109 10.07 26.00 12.12
N SER A 110 9.02 26.45 12.83
CA SER A 110 7.64 26.33 12.35
C SER A 110 7.47 26.93 10.94
N SER A 111 6.47 26.44 10.20
CA SER A 111 6.11 26.95 8.87
C SER A 111 7.21 26.88 7.81
N ARG A 112 8.06 25.85 7.88
CA ARG A 112 9.10 25.52 6.88
C ARG A 112 8.78 24.26 6.04
N GLY A 113 7.51 23.87 5.97
CA GLY A 113 7.07 22.77 5.09
C GLY A 113 7.20 21.35 5.67
N LYS A 114 7.55 21.18 6.95
CA LYS A 114 7.66 19.85 7.60
C LYS A 114 6.40 19.01 7.41
N SER A 115 5.23 19.57 7.70
CA SER A 115 3.94 18.91 7.53
C SER A 115 3.62 18.67 6.06
N THR A 116 3.96 19.61 5.17
CA THR A 116 3.78 19.44 3.72
C THR A 116 4.56 18.23 3.21
N ILE A 117 5.82 18.06 3.64
CA ILE A 117 6.64 16.92 3.23
C ILE A 117 6.07 15.61 3.79
N GLN A 118 5.53 15.62 5.02
CA GLN A 118 4.80 14.46 5.56
C GLN A 118 3.56 14.14 4.72
N TYR A 119 2.76 15.14 4.33
CA TYR A 119 1.60 14.94 3.47
C TYR A 119 1.97 14.38 2.10
N VAL A 120 3.09 14.81 1.53
CA VAL A 120 3.63 14.23 0.28
C VAL A 120 3.92 12.75 0.47
N ALA A 121 4.62 12.34 1.54
CA ALA A 121 4.87 10.92 1.81
C ALA A 121 3.59 10.12 2.00
N THR A 122 2.60 10.63 2.73
CA THR A 122 1.32 9.93 2.97
C THR A 122 0.39 9.91 1.76
N SER A 123 0.71 10.65 0.70
CA SER A 123 -0.09 10.70 -0.54
C SER A 123 0.29 9.62 -1.56
N VAL A 124 1.36 8.86 -1.29
CA VAL A 124 1.83 7.71 -2.06
C VAL A 124 1.09 6.46 -1.61
#